data_AF-A0A328DNI2-F1
#
_entry.id   AF-A0A328DNI2-F1
#
_cell.length_a   1.000
_cell.length_b   1.000
_cell.length_c   1.000
_cell.angle_alpha   90.00
_cell.angle_beta   90.00
_cell.angle_gamma   90.00
#
_symmetry.space_group_name_H-M   'P 1'
#
loop_
_entity.id
_entity.type
_entity.pdbx_description
1 polymer ?
#
loop_
_entity_poly.entity_id
_entity_poly.type
_entity_poly.pdbx_seq_one_letter_code
_entity_poly.pdbx_strand_id
1 'polypeptide(L)'
;MAGSGEDFAQFDISVEEKDKLVGEVIRYVLFKTEQSSGCPIKREELTQLVTGKSYRQRNLPAFIINEARDKLEAIFGYEMKELQRTRVSANNRHSQQVSGDAKSYILVSKLPPKAYKECVEDKNKSHFNGFAFVVISIIYLSGGNIAEEDLWRHLRRLGLMETDENHPVLGNLKMTLESLIQQRYLHKEKVNGPEGNAIHYELAERALDGDINNRMKEHISKIVQKDIVSLDDD
;
A
#
# COMPACT_ATOMS: atom_id res chain seq x y z
N MET A 1 13.29 -29.36 18.45
CA MET A 1 13.40 -29.94 17.10
C MET A 1 12.30 -31.00 16.89
N ALA A 2 11.04 -30.60 17.06
CA ALA A 2 9.86 -31.42 16.77
C ALA A 2 8.80 -30.41 16.31
N GLY A 3 8.41 -30.45 15.04
CA GLY A 3 7.46 -29.47 14.49
C GLY A 3 7.38 -29.43 12.98
N SER A 4 8.39 -29.91 12.25
CA SER A 4 8.30 -29.93 10.78
C SER A 4 7.48 -31.12 10.26
N GLY A 5 7.51 -32.28 10.93
CA GLY A 5 6.91 -33.53 10.43
C GLY A 5 5.38 -33.65 10.51
N GLU A 6 4.72 -32.89 11.38
CA GLU A 6 3.28 -33.05 11.66
C GLU A 6 2.37 -32.25 10.71
N ASP A 7 2.87 -31.17 10.12
CA ASP A 7 2.10 -30.34 9.19
C ASP A 7 1.87 -31.02 7.82
N PHE A 8 2.71 -31.98 7.44
CA PHE A 8 2.67 -32.60 6.11
C PHE A 8 1.46 -33.53 5.91
N ALA A 9 0.95 -34.16 6.97
CA ALA A 9 -0.20 -35.05 6.91
C ALA A 9 -1.54 -34.31 6.79
N GLN A 10 -1.55 -32.99 7.01
CA GLN A 10 -2.78 -32.20 7.10
C GLN A 10 -3.45 -31.96 5.74
N PHE A 11 -2.67 -31.97 4.66
CA PHE A 11 -3.10 -31.51 3.33
C PHE A 11 -2.98 -32.58 2.23
N ASP A 12 -2.69 -33.84 2.54
CA ASP A 12 -2.66 -34.94 1.54
C ASP A 12 -1.91 -34.57 0.23
N ILE A 13 -0.82 -33.81 0.35
CA ILE A 13 0.05 -33.39 -0.75
C ILE A 13 1.50 -33.70 -0.39
N SER A 14 2.32 -33.99 -1.41
CA SER A 14 3.75 -34.21 -1.19
C SER A 14 4.48 -32.92 -0.84
N VAL A 15 5.69 -33.06 -0.28
CA VAL A 15 6.56 -31.93 0.04
C VAL A 15 6.92 -31.14 -1.22
N GLU A 16 7.19 -31.85 -2.32
CA GLU A 16 7.55 -31.25 -3.61
C GLU A 16 6.39 -30.43 -4.19
N GLU A 17 5.15 -30.93 -4.08
CA GLU A 17 3.98 -30.18 -4.55
C GLU A 17 3.71 -28.96 -3.67
N LYS A 18 3.88 -29.08 -2.34
CA LYS A 18 3.83 -27.93 -1.43
C LYS A 18 4.85 -26.86 -1.86
N ASP A 19 6.12 -27.24 -2.02
CA ASP A 19 7.19 -26.30 -2.39
C ASP A 19 6.95 -25.65 -3.74
N LYS A 20 6.40 -26.39 -4.70
CA LYS A 20 5.97 -25.85 -6.00
C LYS A 20 4.88 -24.78 -5.84
N LEU A 21 3.84 -25.05 -5.05
CA LEU A 21 2.76 -24.08 -4.80
C LEU A 21 3.27 -22.81 -4.10
N VAL A 22 4.14 -22.98 -3.11
CA VAL A 22 4.78 -21.84 -2.43
C VAL A 22 5.62 -21.03 -3.43
N GLY A 23 6.44 -21.70 -4.25
CA GLY A 23 7.23 -21.05 -5.29
C GLY A 23 6.38 -20.31 -6.32
N GLU A 24 5.23 -20.85 -6.71
CA GLU A 24 4.27 -20.19 -7.60
C GLU A 24 3.69 -18.91 -6.97
N VAL A 25 3.29 -18.94 -5.69
CA VAL A 25 2.80 -17.75 -4.97
C VAL A 25 3.88 -16.68 -4.87
N ILE A 26 5.11 -17.05 -4.47
CA ILE A 26 6.26 -16.12 -4.39
C ILE A 26 6.49 -15.45 -5.74
N ARG A 27 6.56 -16.25 -6.81
CA ARG A 27 6.78 -15.75 -8.16
C ARG A 27 5.66 -14.79 -8.55
N TYR A 28 4.40 -15.19 -8.37
CA TYR A 28 3.26 -14.36 -8.68
C TYR A 28 3.30 -13.02 -7.94
N VAL A 29 3.54 -13.02 -6.63
CA VAL A 29 3.59 -11.80 -5.81
C VAL A 29 4.68 -10.84 -6.30
N LEU A 30 5.89 -11.34 -6.59
CA LEU A 30 6.99 -10.51 -7.08
C LEU A 30 6.66 -9.86 -8.44
N PHE A 31 6.21 -10.66 -9.42
CA PHE A 31 5.87 -10.14 -10.75
C PHE A 31 4.66 -9.20 -10.72
N LYS A 32 3.63 -9.55 -9.97
CA LYS A 32 2.39 -8.76 -9.87
C LYS A 32 2.64 -7.42 -9.20
N THR A 33 3.50 -7.39 -8.17
CA THR A 33 3.91 -6.16 -7.48
C THR A 33 4.57 -5.19 -8.46
N GLU A 34 5.52 -5.66 -9.27
CA GLU A 34 6.20 -4.79 -10.25
C GLU A 34 5.24 -4.37 -11.37
N GLN A 35 4.49 -5.31 -11.95
CA GLN A 35 3.54 -5.03 -13.04
C GLN A 35 2.45 -4.03 -12.62
N SER A 36 1.99 -4.11 -11.37
CA SER A 36 0.90 -3.27 -10.85
C SER A 36 1.43 -2.07 -10.06
N SER A 37 2.71 -1.71 -10.21
CA SER A 37 3.34 -0.57 -9.53
C SER A 37 3.09 -0.55 -8.02
N GLY A 38 3.20 -1.70 -7.36
CA GLY A 38 3.03 -1.83 -5.92
C GLY A 38 1.59 -1.74 -5.41
N CYS A 39 0.58 -1.82 -6.29
CA CYS A 39 -0.82 -1.93 -5.87
C CYS A 39 -1.07 -3.23 -5.08
N PRO A 40 -2.00 -3.22 -4.10
CA PRO A 40 -2.28 -4.41 -3.31
C PRO A 40 -2.81 -5.58 -4.14
N ILE A 41 -2.32 -6.78 -3.85
CA ILE A 41 -2.74 -8.04 -4.43
C ILE A 41 -3.84 -8.63 -3.57
N LYS A 42 -5.01 -8.93 -4.14
CA LYS A 42 -6.13 -9.47 -3.36
C LYS A 42 -5.84 -10.88 -2.86
N ARG A 43 -6.30 -11.21 -1.65
CA ARG A 43 -6.19 -12.57 -1.10
C ARG A 43 -6.92 -13.58 -1.97
N GLU A 44 -8.02 -13.19 -2.58
CA GLU A 44 -8.80 -14.05 -3.47
C GLU A 44 -8.00 -14.45 -4.72
N GLU A 45 -7.17 -13.56 -5.28
CA GLU A 45 -6.31 -13.86 -6.43
C GLU A 45 -5.29 -14.95 -6.07
N LEU A 46 -4.65 -14.83 -4.91
CA LEU A 46 -3.70 -15.83 -4.42
C LEU A 46 -4.38 -17.14 -4.04
N THR A 47 -5.58 -17.06 -3.47
CA THR A 47 -6.38 -18.24 -3.14
C THR A 47 -6.72 -19.01 -4.41
N GLN A 48 -7.17 -18.32 -5.46
CA GLN A 48 -7.46 -18.93 -6.76
C GLN A 48 -6.23 -19.51 -7.43
N LEU A 49 -5.06 -18.86 -7.31
CA LEU A 49 -3.79 -19.39 -7.81
C LEU A 49 -3.48 -20.76 -7.20
N VAL A 50 -3.72 -20.93 -5.89
CA VAL A 50 -3.51 -22.21 -5.21
C VAL A 50 -4.64 -23.20 -5.53
N THR A 51 -5.91 -22.83 -5.38
CA THR A 51 -7.04 -23.75 -5.54
C THR A 51 -7.36 -24.12 -6.99
N GLY A 52 -6.87 -23.36 -7.98
CA GLY A 52 -7.14 -23.55 -9.40
C GLY A 52 -6.75 -24.93 -9.95
N LYS A 53 -5.98 -25.71 -9.19
CA LYS A 53 -5.59 -27.09 -9.51
C LYS A 53 -6.50 -28.16 -8.86
N SER A 54 -7.72 -27.79 -8.47
CA SER A 54 -8.74 -28.69 -7.90
C SER A 54 -8.44 -29.27 -6.50
N TYR A 55 -7.61 -28.61 -5.70
CA TYR A 55 -7.43 -29.03 -4.30
C TYR A 55 -8.71 -28.81 -3.50
N ARG A 56 -9.13 -29.83 -2.74
CA ARG A 56 -10.39 -29.82 -1.98
C ARG A 56 -10.26 -29.20 -0.59
N GLN A 57 -9.04 -29.01 -0.10
CA GLN A 57 -8.79 -28.54 1.25
C GLN A 57 -8.91 -27.02 1.34
N ARG A 58 -9.86 -26.57 2.15
CA ARG A 58 -10.15 -25.13 2.33
C ARG A 58 -9.00 -24.35 2.99
N ASN A 59 -8.19 -25.03 3.81
CA ASN A 59 -7.12 -24.39 4.57
C ASN A 59 -5.77 -24.34 3.82
N LEU A 60 -5.63 -25.11 2.74
CA LEU A 60 -4.38 -25.19 1.98
C LEU A 60 -3.93 -23.81 1.45
N PRO A 61 -4.79 -22.97 0.84
CA PRO A 61 -4.35 -21.66 0.36
C PRO A 61 -3.83 -20.75 1.47
N ALA A 62 -4.46 -20.77 2.64
CA ALA A 62 -4.00 -19.98 3.77
C ALA A 62 -2.62 -20.42 4.23
N PHE A 63 -2.40 -21.72 4.32
CA PHE A 63 -1.10 -22.31 4.67
C PHE A 63 -0.01 -21.96 3.66
N ILE A 64 -0.27 -22.16 2.36
CA ILE A 64 0.70 -21.84 1.30
C ILE A 64 1.04 -20.34 1.27
N ILE A 65 0.05 -19.45 1.44
CA ILE A 65 0.29 -18.00 1.48
C ILE A 65 1.16 -17.62 2.68
N ASN A 66 0.92 -18.21 3.86
CA ASN A 66 1.74 -17.94 5.05
C ASN A 66 3.18 -18.42 4.86
N GLU A 67 3.37 -19.61 4.30
CA GLU A 67 4.72 -20.13 4.03
C GLU A 67 5.45 -19.26 2.99
N ALA A 68 4.75 -18.84 1.94
CA ALA A 68 5.29 -17.89 0.96
C ALA A 68 5.71 -16.56 1.59
N ARG A 69 4.95 -16.05 2.58
CA ARG A 69 5.31 -14.84 3.33
C ARG A 69 6.62 -15.04 4.10
N ASP A 70 6.76 -16.15 4.80
CA ASP A 70 7.95 -16.46 5.59
C ASP A 70 9.20 -16.59 4.69
N LYS A 71 9.06 -17.28 3.54
CA LYS A 71 10.15 -17.41 2.55
C LYS A 71 10.48 -16.10 1.83
N LEU A 72 9.49 -15.24 1.55
CA LEU A 72 9.74 -13.90 0.99
C LEU A 72 10.62 -13.07 1.93
N GLU A 73 10.37 -13.15 3.24
CA GLU A 73 11.17 -12.43 4.24
C GLU A 73 12.56 -13.04 4.36
N ALA A 74 12.65 -14.35 4.57
CA ALA A 74 13.91 -15.04 4.86
C ALA A 74 14.88 -15.06 3.66
N ILE A 75 14.38 -15.17 2.43
CA ILE A 75 15.21 -15.33 1.23
C ILE A 75 15.41 -14.01 0.48
N PHE A 76 14.34 -13.22 0.35
CA PHE A 76 14.35 -12.02 -0.50
C PHE A 76 14.40 -10.71 0.30
N GLY A 77 14.27 -10.76 1.63
CA GLY A 77 14.24 -9.56 2.47
C GLY A 77 12.99 -8.71 2.22
N TYR A 78 11.86 -9.34 1.88
CA TYR A 78 10.58 -8.65 1.70
C TYR A 78 9.54 -9.16 2.71
N GLU A 79 8.87 -8.23 3.38
CA GLU A 79 7.64 -8.54 4.10
C GLU A 79 6.45 -8.47 3.14
N MET A 80 5.71 -9.57 3.05
CA MET A 80 4.37 -9.56 2.47
C MET A 80 3.36 -9.14 3.53
N LYS A 81 3.00 -7.86 3.53
CA LYS A 81 2.18 -7.22 4.57
C LYS A 81 0.71 -7.25 4.19
N GLU A 82 -0.14 -7.69 5.11
CA GLU A 82 -1.59 -7.70 4.94
C GLU A 82 -2.15 -6.29 5.17
N LEU A 83 -2.96 -5.82 4.22
CA LEU A 83 -3.80 -4.63 4.35
C LEU A 83 -5.25 -5.08 4.51
N GLN A 84 -5.86 -4.66 5.62
CA GLN A 84 -7.27 -4.87 5.90
C GLN A 84 -8.04 -3.59 5.58
N ARG A 85 -8.87 -3.66 4.54
CA ARG A 85 -9.65 -2.50 4.12
C ARG A 85 -10.74 -2.22 5.15
N THR A 86 -10.60 -1.16 5.93
CA THR A 86 -11.66 -0.72 6.84
C THR A 86 -12.66 0.10 6.02
N ARG A 87 -13.70 -0.52 5.47
CA ARG A 87 -14.78 0.24 4.82
C ARG A 87 -15.63 0.93 5.89
N VAL A 88 -15.31 2.17 6.24
CA VAL A 88 -16.27 3.03 6.93
C VAL A 88 -17.23 3.56 5.87
N SER A 89 -18.23 2.77 5.49
CA SER A 89 -19.25 3.27 4.56
C SER A 89 -20.07 4.37 5.26
N ALA A 90 -19.83 5.63 4.89
CA ALA A 90 -20.56 6.79 5.41
C ALA A 90 -22.09 6.74 5.10
N ASN A 91 -22.54 5.83 4.24
CA ASN A 91 -23.95 5.70 3.83
C ASN A 91 -24.73 4.56 4.48
N ASN A 92 -24.21 3.87 5.50
CA ASN A 92 -24.97 2.80 6.14
C ASN A 92 -24.85 2.81 7.68
N ARG A 93 -25.54 3.76 8.32
CA ARG A 93 -25.82 3.71 9.77
C ARG A 93 -26.85 2.64 10.15
N HIS A 94 -27.34 1.80 9.23
CA HIS A 94 -28.42 0.82 9.49
C HIS A 94 -28.19 -0.61 8.96
N SER A 95 -26.97 -0.97 8.58
CA SER A 95 -26.62 -2.37 8.36
C SER A 95 -25.19 -2.62 8.78
N GLN A 96 -25.01 -3.06 10.03
CA GLN A 96 -23.79 -3.76 10.47
C GLN A 96 -23.75 -5.13 9.80
N GLN A 97 -23.64 -5.17 8.48
CA GLN A 97 -23.07 -6.32 7.82
C GLN A 97 -21.60 -5.97 7.60
N VAL A 98 -20.77 -6.42 8.54
CA VAL A 98 -19.33 -6.55 8.34
C VAL A 98 -19.16 -7.53 7.17
N SER A 99 -19.29 -7.04 5.94
CA SER A 99 -18.88 -7.75 4.75
C SER A 99 -17.39 -7.99 4.96
N GLY A 100 -17.00 -9.22 5.30
CA GLY A 100 -15.64 -9.54 5.75
C GLY A 100 -14.60 -8.77 4.95
N ASP A 101 -13.79 -7.98 5.63
CA ASP A 101 -12.87 -7.04 4.99
C ASP A 101 -12.05 -7.79 3.94
N ALA A 102 -12.10 -7.29 2.70
CA ALA A 102 -11.34 -7.87 1.61
C ALA A 102 -9.84 -7.69 1.92
N LYS A 103 -9.19 -8.78 2.32
CA LYS A 103 -7.77 -8.83 2.63
C LYS A 103 -6.97 -8.66 1.35
N SER A 104 -5.96 -7.82 1.40
CA SER A 104 -5.01 -7.67 0.30
C SER A 104 -3.59 -7.60 0.84
N TYR A 105 -2.61 -7.77 -0.01
CA TYR A 105 -1.21 -7.84 0.36
C TYR A 105 -0.38 -6.84 -0.42
N ILE A 106 0.57 -6.20 0.23
CA ILE A 106 1.62 -5.42 -0.41
C ILE A 106 2.98 -6.00 -0.05
N LEU A 107 3.97 -5.76 -0.91
CA LEU A 107 5.36 -6.11 -0.64
C LEU A 107 6.09 -4.89 -0.08
N VAL A 108 6.75 -5.05 1.07
CA VAL A 108 7.53 -4.01 1.75
C VAL A 108 8.94 -4.52 1.93
N SER A 109 9.94 -3.74 1.52
CA SER A 109 11.33 -4.14 1.73
C SER A 109 11.71 -4.08 3.21
N LYS A 110 12.38 -5.14 3.69
CA LYS A 110 13.03 -5.22 5.01
C LYS A 110 14.55 -5.04 4.91
N LEU A 111 15.06 -4.69 3.74
CA LEU A 111 16.47 -4.41 3.57
C LEU A 111 16.88 -3.17 4.37
N PRO A 112 18.08 -3.16 4.96
CA PRO A 112 18.63 -1.94 5.55
C PRO A 112 18.65 -0.79 4.53
N PRO A 113 18.42 0.47 4.94
CA PRO A 113 18.30 1.61 4.02
C PRO A 113 19.46 1.74 3.02
N LYS A 114 20.69 1.45 3.46
CA LYS A 114 21.88 1.48 2.61
C LYS A 114 21.82 0.40 1.50
N ALA A 115 21.48 -0.83 1.86
CA ALA A 115 21.35 -1.93 0.90
C ALA A 115 20.18 -1.69 -0.07
N TYR A 116 19.06 -1.17 0.43
CA TYR A 116 17.93 -0.79 -0.43
C TYR A 116 18.34 0.26 -1.47
N LYS A 117 19.05 1.31 -1.01
CA LYS A 117 19.55 2.38 -1.88
C LYS A 117 20.53 1.88 -2.94
N GLU A 118 21.41 0.95 -2.59
CA GLU A 118 22.44 0.45 -3.50
C GLU A 118 21.92 -0.61 -4.49
N CYS A 119 20.95 -1.43 -4.08
CA CYS A 119 20.56 -2.64 -4.83
C CYS A 119 19.14 -2.62 -5.41
N VAL A 120 18.24 -1.77 -4.90
CA VAL A 120 16.80 -1.83 -5.22
C VAL A 120 16.23 -0.49 -5.66
N GLU A 121 16.71 0.63 -5.11
CA GLU A 121 16.15 1.96 -5.38
C GLU A 121 16.19 2.29 -6.87
N ASP A 122 15.01 2.41 -7.46
CA ASP A 122 14.84 2.96 -8.80
C ASP A 122 14.72 4.49 -8.71
N LYS A 123 15.79 5.17 -9.13
CA LYS A 123 15.85 6.64 -9.15
C LYS A 123 14.74 7.26 -9.99
N ASN A 124 14.23 6.57 -11.01
CA ASN A 124 13.14 7.08 -11.83
C ASN A 124 11.81 7.10 -11.05
N LYS A 125 11.60 6.14 -10.14
CA LYS A 125 10.42 6.09 -9.24
C LYS A 125 10.52 7.04 -8.04
N SER A 126 11.70 7.62 -7.78
CA SER A 126 11.93 8.52 -6.63
C SER A 126 11.03 9.76 -6.65
N HIS A 127 10.72 10.29 -7.83
CA HIS A 127 9.86 11.46 -7.99
C HIS A 127 8.42 11.19 -7.57
N PHE A 128 7.89 10.01 -7.90
CA PHE A 128 6.56 9.59 -7.45
C PHE A 128 6.53 9.46 -5.91
N ASN A 129 7.57 8.89 -5.30
CA ASN A 129 7.65 8.79 -3.84
C ASN A 129 7.68 10.16 -3.16
N GLY A 130 8.39 11.14 -3.75
CA GLY A 130 8.39 12.52 -3.29
C GLY A 130 7.01 13.17 -3.39
N PHE A 131 6.32 13.00 -4.53
CA PHE A 131 4.95 13.47 -4.72
C PHE A 131 3.98 12.83 -3.71
N ALA A 132 4.06 11.51 -3.53
CA ALA A 132 3.27 10.77 -2.54
C ALA A 132 3.47 11.34 -1.13
N PHE A 133 4.73 11.54 -0.72
CA PHE A 133 5.07 12.11 0.58
C PHE A 133 4.45 13.50 0.79
N VAL A 134 4.53 14.38 -0.21
CA VAL A 134 3.94 15.73 -0.15
C VAL A 134 2.43 15.67 0.00
N VAL A 135 1.73 14.89 -0.84
CA VAL A 135 0.27 14.77 -0.79
C VAL A 135 -0.20 14.20 0.55
N ILE A 136 0.42 13.12 1.03
CA ILE A 136 0.10 12.49 2.32
C ILE A 136 0.34 13.49 3.47
N SER A 137 1.43 14.25 3.42
CA SER A 137 1.76 15.26 4.44
C SER A 137 0.73 16.39 4.49
N ILE A 138 0.27 16.90 3.33
CA ILE A 138 -0.78 17.93 3.27
C ILE A 138 -2.05 17.41 3.93
N ILE A 139 -2.50 16.21 3.56
CA ILE A 139 -3.73 15.61 4.10
C ILE A 139 -3.58 15.36 5.61
N TYR A 140 -2.43 14.88 6.05
CA TYR A 140 -2.13 14.70 7.47
C TYR A 140 -2.23 16.02 8.24
N LEU A 141 -1.63 17.10 7.72
CA LEU A 141 -1.68 18.43 8.34
C LEU A 141 -3.09 19.04 8.33
N SER A 142 -3.95 18.64 7.39
CA SER A 142 -5.38 18.98 7.35
C SER A 142 -6.25 18.15 8.30
N GLY A 143 -5.66 17.28 9.13
CA GLY A 143 -6.39 16.44 10.08
C GLY A 143 -6.76 15.05 9.54
N GLY A 144 -6.09 14.60 8.47
CA GLY A 144 -6.27 13.27 7.87
C GLY A 144 -7.30 13.20 6.74
N ASN A 145 -8.04 14.28 6.49
CA ASN A 145 -9.04 14.40 5.44
C ASN A 145 -8.98 15.81 4.81
N ILE A 146 -9.18 15.91 3.50
CA ILE A 146 -9.21 17.20 2.79
C ILE A 146 -10.19 17.16 1.61
N ALA A 147 -10.82 18.29 1.28
CA ALA A 147 -11.56 18.44 0.03
C ALA A 147 -10.59 18.48 -1.18
N GLU A 148 -11.01 17.94 -2.33
CA GLU A 148 -10.20 17.90 -3.55
C GLU A 148 -9.75 19.30 -3.99
N GLU A 149 -10.63 20.30 -3.92
CA GLU A 149 -10.31 21.68 -4.29
C GLU A 149 -9.22 22.30 -3.39
N ASP A 150 -9.26 21.99 -2.09
CA ASP A 150 -8.28 22.48 -1.12
C ASP A 150 -6.92 21.80 -1.35
N LEU A 151 -6.91 20.49 -1.61
CA LEU A 151 -5.68 19.75 -1.97
C LEU A 151 -5.03 20.36 -3.21
N TRP A 152 -5.80 20.59 -4.28
CA TRP A 152 -5.27 21.23 -5.48
C TRP A 152 -4.83 22.67 -5.24
N ARG A 153 -5.47 23.41 -4.31
CA ARG A 153 -5.00 24.74 -3.90
C ARG A 153 -3.60 24.67 -3.28
N HIS A 154 -3.32 23.67 -2.44
CA HIS A 154 -1.98 23.45 -1.88
C HIS A 154 -0.97 23.04 -2.96
N LEU A 155 -1.32 22.09 -3.83
CA LEU A 155 -0.45 21.63 -4.91
C LEU A 155 -0.10 22.74 -5.91
N ARG A 156 -1.05 23.63 -6.23
CA ARG A 156 -0.80 24.80 -7.09
C ARG A 156 0.27 25.74 -6.52
N ARG A 157 0.33 25.90 -5.19
CA ARG A 157 1.37 26.69 -4.52
C ARG A 157 2.77 26.08 -4.66
N LEU A 158 2.83 24.78 -4.97
CA LEU A 158 4.06 24.05 -5.27
C LEU A 158 4.34 23.98 -6.78
N GLY A 159 3.58 24.69 -7.61
CA GLY A 159 3.71 24.68 -9.07
C GLY A 159 3.02 23.51 -9.76
N LEU A 160 2.20 22.73 -9.06
CA LEU A 160 1.52 21.54 -9.58
C LEU A 160 0.04 21.86 -9.86
N MET A 161 -0.36 21.84 -11.12
CA MET A 161 -1.73 22.18 -11.56
C MET A 161 -2.52 20.94 -11.97
N GLU A 162 -3.80 20.87 -11.60
CA GLU A 162 -4.67 19.72 -11.94
C GLU A 162 -4.83 19.49 -13.45
N THR A 163 -4.68 20.55 -14.25
CA THR A 163 -4.77 20.54 -15.71
C THR A 163 -3.46 20.14 -16.39
N ASP A 164 -2.39 19.87 -15.63
CA ASP A 164 -1.12 19.44 -16.20
C ASP A 164 -1.18 17.96 -16.58
N GLU A 165 -1.30 17.72 -17.88
CA GLU A 165 -1.34 16.38 -18.46
C GLU A 165 0.04 15.83 -18.84
N ASN A 166 1.08 16.67 -18.88
CA ASN A 166 2.39 16.33 -19.45
C ASN A 166 3.56 16.85 -18.61
N HIS A 167 3.46 16.78 -17.28
CA HIS A 167 4.56 17.16 -16.39
C HIS A 167 5.82 16.36 -16.75
N PRO A 168 6.99 16.99 -16.98
CA PRO A 168 8.19 16.31 -17.51
C PRO A 168 8.64 15.09 -16.70
N VAL A 169 8.29 15.06 -15.41
CA VAL A 169 8.70 14.02 -14.47
C VAL A 169 7.53 13.15 -14.01
N LEU A 170 6.32 13.71 -13.89
CA LEU A 170 5.18 13.05 -13.24
C LEU A 170 4.09 12.66 -14.25
N GLY A 171 4.20 13.12 -15.51
CA GLY A 171 3.18 12.94 -16.52
C GLY A 171 1.89 13.66 -16.15
N ASN A 172 0.76 12.97 -16.30
CA ASN A 172 -0.54 13.51 -15.96
C ASN A 172 -0.76 13.52 -14.44
N LEU A 173 -0.76 14.71 -13.83
CA LEU A 173 -0.80 14.85 -12.37
C LEU A 173 -2.08 14.29 -11.74
N LYS A 174 -3.21 14.36 -12.44
CA LYS A 174 -4.46 13.76 -11.98
C LYS A 174 -4.35 12.24 -11.92
N MET A 175 -3.75 11.61 -12.93
CA MET A 175 -3.47 10.16 -12.93
C MET A 175 -2.42 9.79 -11.88
N THR A 176 -1.42 10.63 -11.63
CA THR A 176 -0.45 10.44 -10.55
C THR A 176 -1.14 10.43 -9.19
N LEU A 177 -2.08 11.36 -8.95
CA LEU A 177 -2.88 11.40 -7.72
C LEU A 177 -3.79 10.16 -7.60
N GLU A 178 -4.45 9.75 -8.68
CA GLU A 178 -5.27 8.53 -8.71
C GLU A 178 -4.44 7.26 -8.41
N SER A 179 -3.16 7.24 -8.79
CA SER A 179 -2.24 6.13 -8.48
C SER A 179 -2.02 5.97 -6.96
N LEU A 180 -2.08 7.06 -6.18
CA LEU A 180 -2.00 6.99 -4.71
C LEU A 180 -3.22 6.28 -4.10
N ILE A 181 -4.39 6.36 -4.75
CA ILE A 181 -5.61 5.65 -4.33
C ILE A 181 -5.46 4.16 -4.64
N GLN A 182 -4.95 3.83 -5.82
CA GLN A 182 -4.73 2.44 -6.24
C GLN A 182 -3.73 1.73 -5.32
N GLN A 183 -2.68 2.44 -4.90
CA GLN A 183 -1.66 1.95 -3.97
C GLN A 183 -2.07 1.97 -2.49
N ARG A 184 -3.30 2.41 -2.17
CA ARG A 184 -3.86 2.52 -0.80
C ARG A 184 -3.13 3.51 0.11
N TYR A 185 -2.53 4.54 -0.47
CA TYR A 185 -2.14 5.70 0.32
C TYR A 185 -3.34 6.59 0.63
N LEU A 186 -4.32 6.67 -0.29
CA LEU A 186 -5.51 7.51 -0.15
C LEU A 186 -6.81 6.72 -0.37
N HIS A 187 -7.87 7.13 0.33
CA HIS A 187 -9.25 6.86 -0.02
C HIS A 187 -9.82 8.10 -0.72
N LYS A 188 -10.66 7.87 -1.74
CA LYS A 188 -11.41 8.92 -2.43
C LYS A 188 -12.88 8.72 -2.15
N GLU A 189 -13.47 9.68 -1.46
CA GLU A 189 -14.87 9.64 -1.06
C GLU A 189 -15.66 10.75 -1.73
N LYS A 190 -16.86 10.41 -2.19
CA LYS A 190 -17.82 11.38 -2.67
C LYS A 190 -18.79 11.69 -1.53
N VAL A 191 -18.68 12.89 -0.98
CA VAL A 191 -19.53 13.38 0.09
C VAL A 191 -20.69 14.14 -0.55
N ASN A 192 -21.92 13.71 -0.28
CA ASN A 192 -23.12 14.39 -0.75
C ASN A 192 -23.57 15.38 0.33
N GLY A 193 -23.54 16.68 0.02
CA GLY A 193 -23.98 17.75 0.89
C GLY A 193 -25.20 18.51 0.36
N PRO A 194 -25.78 19.42 1.16
CA PRO A 194 -26.88 20.28 0.73
C PRO A 194 -26.52 21.15 -0.48
N GLU A 195 -25.24 21.52 -0.61
CA GLU A 195 -24.70 22.38 -1.67
C GLU A 195 -24.22 21.61 -2.90
N GLY A 196 -24.36 20.28 -2.92
CA GLY A 196 -23.92 19.41 -4.01
C GLY A 196 -22.97 18.32 -3.56
N ASN A 197 -22.36 17.64 -4.52
CA ASN A 197 -21.42 16.56 -4.25
C ASN A 197 -20.00 17.10 -4.24
N ALA A 198 -19.26 16.86 -3.16
CA ALA A 198 -17.84 17.18 -3.03
C ALA A 198 -17.00 15.89 -3.02
N ILE A 199 -15.78 15.97 -3.55
CA ILE A 199 -14.80 14.88 -3.45
C ILE A 199 -13.85 15.20 -2.30
N HIS A 200 -13.63 14.21 -1.44
CA HIS A 200 -12.67 14.25 -0.36
C HIS A 200 -11.61 13.16 -0.52
N TYR A 201 -10.40 13.47 -0.08
CA TYR A 201 -9.30 12.53 0.06
C TYR A 201 -9.00 12.30 1.54
N GLU A 202 -8.90 11.04 1.94
CA GLU A 202 -8.55 10.62 3.29
C GLU A 202 -7.33 9.69 3.26
N LEU A 203 -6.52 9.68 4.31
CA LEU A 203 -5.42 8.73 4.42
C LEU A 203 -5.94 7.28 4.50
N ALA A 204 -5.39 6.40 3.68
CA ALA A 204 -5.75 4.98 3.65
C ALA A 204 -4.72 4.10 4.38
N GLU A 205 -4.95 2.79 4.37
CA GLU A 205 -4.27 1.81 5.22
C GLU A 205 -2.75 1.86 5.10
N ARG A 206 -2.22 2.13 3.90
CA ARG A 206 -0.78 2.21 3.67
C ARG A 206 -0.16 3.49 4.23
N ALA A 207 -0.86 4.62 4.16
CA ALA A 207 -0.38 5.88 4.72
C ALA A 207 -0.49 5.90 6.26
N LEU A 208 -1.50 5.22 6.81
CA LEU A 208 -1.74 5.10 8.24
C LEU A 208 -0.84 4.07 8.93
N ASP A 209 -0.05 3.31 8.16
CA ASP A 209 0.89 2.35 8.71
C ASP A 209 1.87 3.01 9.69
N GLY A 210 2.11 2.37 10.83
CA GLY A 210 2.85 2.96 11.94
C GLY A 210 4.25 3.44 11.55
N ASP A 211 4.98 2.64 10.77
CA ASP A 211 6.32 2.99 10.32
C ASP A 211 6.33 4.20 9.40
N ILE A 212 5.38 4.28 8.46
CA ILE A 212 5.25 5.39 7.51
C ILE A 212 4.82 6.67 8.25
N ASN A 213 3.79 6.56 9.09
CA ASN A 213 3.25 7.67 9.86
C ASN A 213 4.31 8.29 10.80
N ASN A 214 5.09 7.46 11.51
CA ASN A 214 6.15 7.93 12.39
C ASN A 214 7.27 8.64 11.62
N ARG A 215 7.74 8.06 10.50
CA ARG A 215 8.76 8.69 9.65
C ARG A 215 8.27 10.01 9.06
N MET A 216 7.00 10.08 8.67
CA MET A 216 6.39 11.30 8.15
C MET A 216 6.37 12.39 9.22
N LYS A 217 5.88 12.10 10.43
CA LYS A 217 5.89 13.06 11.55
C LYS A 217 7.29 13.59 11.80
N GLU A 218 8.29 12.71 11.84
CA GLU A 218 9.68 13.10 12.04
C GLU A 218 10.19 14.04 10.93
N HIS A 219 9.89 13.76 9.66
CA HIS A 219 10.30 14.62 8.55
C HIS A 219 9.59 15.97 8.56
N ILE A 220 8.29 16.00 8.83
CA ILE A 220 7.53 17.26 8.95
C ILE A 220 8.11 18.11 10.09
N SER A 221 8.40 17.52 11.25
CA SER A 221 9.03 18.25 12.37
C SER A 221 10.39 18.82 12.00
N LYS A 222 11.24 18.08 11.27
CA LYS A 222 12.55 18.57 10.81
C LYS A 222 12.43 19.76 9.86
N ILE A 223 11.46 19.72 8.94
CA ILE A 223 11.24 20.82 7.98
C ILE A 223 10.80 22.08 8.74
N VAL A 224 9.80 21.96 9.62
CA VAL A 224 9.29 23.10 10.41
C VAL A 224 10.37 23.68 11.33
N GLN A 225 11.17 22.84 11.99
CA GLN A 225 12.26 23.32 12.86
C GLN A 225 13.36 24.03 12.07
N LYS A 226 13.67 23.54 10.86
CA LYS A 226 14.66 24.20 10.00
C LYS A 226 14.19 25.61 9.60
N ASP A 227 12.91 25.78 9.29
CA ASP A 227 12.34 27.09 8.93
C ASP A 227 12.37 28.07 10.11
N ILE A 228 12.18 27.61 11.35
CA ILE A 228 12.29 28.44 12.56
C ILE A 228 13.74 28.90 12.76
N VAL A 229 14.71 27.98 12.68
CA VAL A 229 16.13 28.31 12.89
C VAL A 229 16.63 29.29 11.80
N SER A 230 16.17 29.15 10.55
CA SER A 230 16.54 30.10 9.50
C SER A 230 15.93 31.49 9.64
N LEU A 231 14.90 31.67 10.48
CA LEU A 231 14.29 32.98 10.74
C LEU A 231 14.93 33.69 11.95
N ASP A 232 15.66 32.97 12.80
CA ASP A 232 16.36 33.53 13.96
C ASP A 232 17.81 33.97 13.63
N ASP A 233 18.30 33.64 12.43
CA ASP A 233 19.66 33.95 11.93
C ASP A 233 19.71 35.12 10.91
N ASP A 234 18.58 35.80 10.64
CA ASP A 234 18.45 37.02 9.82
C ASP A 234 18.06 38.25 10.67
#